data_AF-A0A183LMU8-F1
#
_entry.id   AF-A0A183LMU8-F1
#
_cell.length_a   1.000
_cell.length_b   1.000
_cell.length_c   1.000
_cell.angle_alpha   90.00
_cell.angle_beta   90.00
_cell.angle_gamma   90.00
#
_symmetry.space_group_name_H-M   'P 1'
#
loop_
_entity.id
_entity.type
_entity.pdbx_description
1 polymer ?
#
loop_
_entity_poly.entity_id
_entity_poly.type
_entity_poly.pdbx_seq_one_letter_code
_entity_poly.pdbx_strand_id
1 'polypeptide(L)' 'MPRCLSSEELMELFNALDNNGDGVVSRQELTTCLVKAGISMAKVEQVMNQLDLNRDGFITLDEFKTALGLNKEPAAE' A
#
# COMPACT_ATOMS: atom_id res chain seq x y z
N MET A 1 22.69 12.88 -3.65
CA MET A 1 22.46 11.44 -3.93
C MET A 1 21.03 11.14 -3.50
N PRO A 2 20.11 10.73 -4.40
CA PRO A 2 18.80 10.30 -3.94
C PRO A 2 19.01 8.98 -3.17
N ARG A 3 18.59 8.93 -1.90
CA ARG A 3 18.55 7.69 -1.14
C ARG A 3 17.48 6.82 -1.79
N CYS A 4 17.89 5.88 -2.65
CA CYS A 4 16.99 4.81 -3.07
C CYS A 4 16.64 4.02 -1.81
N LEU A 5 15.36 3.97 -1.48
CA LEU A 5 14.86 3.10 -0.42
C LEU A 5 15.25 1.67 -0.80
N SER A 6 16.08 1.02 0.03
CA SER A 6 16.47 -0.38 -0.19
C SER A 6 15.25 -1.28 -0.09
N SER A 7 15.31 -2.47 -0.70
CA SER A 7 14.24 -3.47 -0.58
C SER A 7 13.94 -3.84 0.87
N GLU A 8 14.89 -3.62 1.77
CA GLU A 8 14.82 -3.87 3.21
C GLU A 8 13.83 -2.91 3.88
N GLU A 9 14.00 -1.60 3.71
CA GLU A 9 13.12 -0.56 4.29
C GLU A 9 11.68 -0.69 3.77
N LEU A 10 11.54 -1.03 2.48
CA LEU A 10 10.24 -1.33 1.87
C LEU A 10 9.60 -2.57 2.50
N MET A 11 10.39 -3.62 2.73
CA MET A 11 9.91 -4.84 3.36
C MET A 11 9.52 -4.61 4.82
N GLU A 12 10.25 -3.77 5.57
CA GLU A 12 9.89 -3.40 6.94
C GLU A 12 8.59 -2.59 7.00
N LEU A 13 8.44 -1.60 6.12
CA LEU A 13 7.20 -0.82 6.04
C LEU A 13 6.01 -1.70 5.63
N PHE A 14 6.26 -2.63 4.71
CA PHE A 14 5.25 -3.57 4.24
C PHE A 14 4.88 -4.59 5.31
N ASN A 15 5.85 -5.16 6.03
CA ASN A 15 5.63 -6.09 7.13
C ASN A 15 4.95 -5.42 8.33
N ALA A 16 5.10 -4.10 8.51
CA ALA A 16 4.33 -3.35 9.51
C ALA A 16 2.84 -3.21 9.14
N LEU A 17 2.51 -3.35 7.84
CA LEU A 17 1.14 -3.28 7.33
C LEU A 17 0.51 -4.67 7.13
N ASP A 18 1.32 -5.65 6.74
CA ASP A 18 0.96 -7.07 6.55
C ASP A 18 0.99 -7.80 7.90
N ASN A 19 -0.18 -7.92 8.53
CA ASN A 19 -0.35 -8.52 9.84
C ASN A 19 -0.41 -10.05 9.74
N ASN A 20 -0.76 -10.61 8.58
CA ASN A 20 -0.78 -12.05 8.33
C ASN A 20 0.56 -12.61 7.82
N GLY A 21 1.50 -11.76 7.38
CA GLY A 21 2.84 -12.19 6.97
C GLY A 21 2.87 -12.97 5.65
N ASP A 22 1.88 -12.77 4.78
CA ASP A 22 1.74 -13.46 3.49
C ASP A 22 2.57 -12.78 2.39
N GLY A 23 3.15 -11.60 2.67
CA GLY A 23 3.90 -10.82 1.69
C GLY A 23 3.01 -10.02 0.73
N VAL A 24 1.70 -9.95 1.02
CA VAL A 24 0.71 -9.13 0.31
C VAL A 24 -0.21 -8.42 1.32
N VAL A 25 -0.46 -7.11 1.12
CA VAL A 25 -1.39 -6.36 1.97
C VAL A 25 -2.78 -6.43 1.35
N SER A 26 -3.64 -7.24 1.96
CA SER A 26 -5.03 -7.39 1.54
C SER A 26 -5.85 -6.13 1.84
N ARG A 27 -6.95 -5.92 1.12
CA ARG A 27 -7.90 -4.83 1.43
C ARG A 27 -8.39 -4.81 2.85
N GLN A 28 -8.62 -5.98 3.44
CA GLN A 28 -9.05 -6.08 4.82
C GLN A 28 -7.94 -5.69 5.80
N GLU A 29 -6.69 -6.05 5.52
CA GLU A 29 -5.52 -5.72 6.34
C GLU A 29 -5.28 -4.20 6.30
N LEU A 30 -5.23 -3.62 5.09
CA LEU A 30 -5.10 -2.19 4.87
C LEU A 30 -6.22 -1.42 5.58
N THR A 31 -7.47 -1.86 5.37
CA THR A 31 -8.65 -1.27 6.00
C THR A 31 -8.59 -1.34 7.52
N THR A 32 -8.24 -2.50 8.08
CA THR A 32 -8.14 -2.69 9.51
C THR A 32 -7.08 -1.78 10.12
N CYS A 33 -5.90 -1.70 9.49
CA CYS A 33 -4.82 -0.82 9.92
C CYS A 33 -5.20 0.67 9.83
N LEU A 34 -5.79 1.12 8.73
CA LEU A 34 -6.18 2.52 8.57
C LEU A 34 -7.35 2.91 9.46
N VAL A 35 -8.32 2.02 9.67
CA VAL A 35 -9.42 2.24 10.61
C VAL A 35 -8.90 2.29 12.05
N LYS A 36 -7.94 1.44 12.41
CA LYS A 36 -7.23 1.53 13.70
C LYS A 36 -6.45 2.85 13.85
N ALA A 37 -5.94 3.40 12.76
CA ALA A 37 -5.31 4.73 12.72
C ALA A 37 -6.32 5.90 12.73
N GLY A 38 -7.63 5.63 12.74
CA GLY A 38 -8.68 6.64 12.75
C GLY A 38 -9.07 7.18 11.37
N ILE A 39 -8.64 6.53 10.29
CA ILE A 39 -8.98 6.90 8.91
C ILE A 39 -10.27 6.19 8.48
N SER A 40 -11.18 6.93 7.85
CA SER A 40 -12.45 6.38 7.36
C SER A 40 -12.28 5.45 6.15
N MET A 41 -13.13 4.44 6.07
CA MET A 41 -13.22 3.43 4.99
C MET A 41 -13.12 4.06 3.58
N ALA A 42 -13.84 5.15 3.31
CA ALA A 42 -13.82 5.81 2.01
C ALA A 42 -12.43 6.31 1.60
N LYS A 43 -11.62 6.74 2.58
CA LYS A 43 -10.24 7.18 2.32
C LYS A 43 -9.32 5.98 2.10
N VAL A 44 -9.59 4.86 2.79
CA VAL A 44 -8.89 3.60 2.56
C VAL A 44 -9.12 3.12 1.14
N GLU A 45 -10.38 3.11 0.67
CA GLU A 45 -10.70 2.67 -0.70
C GLU A 45 -10.02 3.55 -1.76
N GLN A 46 -9.96 4.86 -1.53
CA GLN A 46 -9.22 5.78 -2.39
C GLN A 46 -7.70 5.53 -2.41
N VAL A 47 -7.11 5.25 -1.25
CA VAL A 47 -5.68 4.89 -1.16
C VAL A 47 -5.44 3.54 -1.83
N MET A 48 -6.32 2.58 -1.56
CA MET A 48 -6.25 1.25 -2.13
C MET A 48 -6.34 1.28 -3.64
N ASN A 49 -7.33 1.97 -4.21
CA ASN A 49 -7.47 2.09 -5.66
C ASN A 49 -6.31 2.83 -6.35
N GLN A 50 -5.50 3.58 -5.60
CA GLN A 50 -4.28 4.20 -6.12
C GLN A 50 -3.04 3.30 -6.00
N LEU A 51 -3.02 2.36 -5.05
CA LEU A 51 -1.91 1.43 -4.83
C LEU A 51 -2.12 0.09 -5.56
N ASP A 52 -3.38 -0.34 -5.70
CA ASP A 52 -3.84 -1.59 -6.29
C ASP A 52 -4.02 -1.38 -7.81
N LEU A 53 -2.93 -1.50 -8.55
CA LEU A 53 -2.89 -1.24 -9.99
C LEU A 53 -3.62 -2.33 -10.77
N ASN A 54 -3.55 -3.57 -10.29
CA ASN A 54 -4.20 -4.72 -10.92
C ASN A 54 -5.69 -4.87 -10.53
N ARG A 55 -6.18 -4.09 -9.56
CA ARG A 55 -7.55 -4.18 -9.03
C ARG A 55 -7.93 -5.54 -8.48
N ASP A 56 -6.96 -6.30 -7.97
CA ASP A 56 -7.16 -7.61 -7.38
C ASP A 56 -7.60 -7.51 -5.89
N GLY A 57 -7.47 -6.33 -5.29
CA GLY A 57 -7.80 -6.08 -3.88
C GLY A 57 -6.70 -6.52 -2.92
N PHE A 58 -5.49 -6.73 -3.44
CA PHE A 58 -4.27 -7.11 -2.72
C PHE A 58 -3.11 -6.29 -3.27
N ILE A 59 -2.51 -5.49 -2.40
CA ILE A 59 -1.31 -4.72 -2.76
C ILE A 59 -0.12 -5.65 -2.57
N THR A 60 0.55 -6.00 -3.67
CA THR A 60 1.79 -6.78 -3.61
C THR A 60 3.00 -5.89 -3.32
N LEU A 61 4.09 -6.49 -2.84
CA LEU A 61 5.37 -5.78 -2.63
C LEU A 61 5.86 -5.06 -3.90
N ASP A 62 5.59 -5.61 -5.08
CA ASP A 62 6.00 -5.04 -6.36
C ASP A 62 5.17 -3.80 -6.73
N GLU A 63 3.85 -3.88 -6.51
CA GLU A 63 2.94 -2.74 -6.67
C GLU A 63 3.25 -1.62 -5.66
N PHE A 64 3.58 -1.98 -4.42
CA PHE A 64 3.94 -1.01 -3.38
C PHE A 64 5.26 -0.29 -3.70
N LYS A 65 6.26 -1.01 -4.22
CA LYS A 65 7.52 -0.45 -4.72
C LYS A 65 7.29 0.51 -5.88
N THR A 66 6.43 0.10 -6.82
CA THR A 66 6.07 0.91 -7.98
C THR A 66 5.34 2.18 -7.56
N ALA A 67 4.40 2.08 -6.60
CA ALA A 67 3.64 3.21 -6.09
C ALA A 67 4.49 4.20 -5.27
N LEU A 68 5.43 3.72 -4.45
CA LEU A 68 6.36 4.58 -3.68
C LEU A 68 7.49 5.15 -4.54
N GLY A 69 7.76 4.56 -5.70
CA GLY A 69 8.89 4.83 -6.59
C GLY A 69 8.74 5.97 -7.60
N LEU A 70 7.83 6.95 -7.38
CA LEU A 70 7.53 8.08 -8.28
C LEU A 70 6.62 7.74 -9.48
N ASN A 71 5.30 7.76 -9.27
CA ASN A 71 4.43 8.62 -10.11
C ASN A 71 3.19 9.01 -9.31
N LYS A 72 3.06 10.29 -9.02
CA LYS A 72 1.85 10.87 -8.45
C LYS A 72 1.06 11.40 -9.65
N GLU A 73 0.16 10.62 -10.19
CA GLU A 73 -0.88 11.16 -11.07
C GLU A 73 -2.26 10.64 -10.65
N PRO A 74 -3.22 11.55 -10.46
CA PRO A 74 -4.52 11.24 -9.87
C PRO A 74 -5.36 10.50 -10.91
N ALA A 75 -5.62 9.22 -10.68
CA ALA A 75 -6.58 8.48 -11.49
C ALA A 75 -8.01 8.79 -11.03
N ALA A 76 -8.57 9.87 -11.62
CA ALA A 76 -9.98 10.10 -12.01
C ALA A 76 -11.09 10.05 -10.94
N GLU A 77 -12.22 10.76 -11.03
CA GLU A 77 -12.77 11.91 -11.77
C GLU A 77 -14.04 12.32 -10.99
#